data_AF-A0A8X7PTD9-F1
#
_entry.id   AF-A0A8X7PTD9-F1
#
_cell.length_a   1.000
_cell.length_b   1.000
_cell.length_c   1.000
_cell.angle_alpha   90.00
_cell.angle_beta   90.00
_cell.angle_gamma   90.00
#
_symmetry.space_group_name_H-M   'P 1'
#
loop_
_entity.id
_entity.type
_entity.pdbx_description
1 polymer ?
#
loop_
_entity_poly.entity_id
_entity_poly.type
_entity_poly.pdbx_seq_one_letter_code
_entity_poly.pdbx_strand_id
1 'polypeptide(L)'
;MMGMSKTEINLRRLLSAAPNQQNQSKLMHYVATLREQLEQLSEDKTPDGLPRVTKAKVNEYYEKIEAVASKIAAHVTSLKPHFSTAEKKNCVSLNHLIAMLLYLSTSSKEQSVDAGPSKAVKLDTAAKEHIDKHRKRQEDLTDEMVGLETTQGA
;
A
#
# COMPACT_ATOMS: atom_id res chain seq x y z
N MET A 1 31.13 10.56 11.78
CA MET A 1 30.03 11.55 11.79
C MET A 1 28.72 10.80 11.70
N MET A 2 27.87 10.83 12.73
CA MET A 2 26.54 10.22 12.62
C MET A 2 25.63 11.21 11.93
N GLY A 3 25.66 11.20 10.59
CA GLY A 3 24.77 12.01 9.77
C GLY A 3 23.30 11.63 9.98
N MET A 4 22.41 12.50 9.48
CA MET A 4 20.96 12.27 9.44
C MET A 4 20.61 10.86 8.94
N SER A 5 19.47 10.31 9.40
CA SER A 5 19.00 9.01 8.94
C SER A 5 18.68 9.03 7.44
N LYS A 6 18.73 7.86 6.79
CA LYS A 6 18.32 7.74 5.38
C LYS A 6 16.88 8.23 5.19
N THR A 7 16.00 7.93 6.14
CA THR A 7 14.60 8.39 6.17
C THR A 7 14.51 9.91 6.28
N GLU A 8 15.32 10.56 7.13
CA GLU A 8 15.32 12.02 7.27
C GLU A 8 15.86 12.71 6.03
N ILE A 9 16.93 12.16 5.43
CA ILE A 9 17.49 12.67 4.18
C ILE A 9 16.45 12.59 3.06
N ASN A 10 15.76 11.46 2.94
CA ASN A 10 14.69 11.29 1.95
C ASN A 10 13.52 12.26 2.20
N LEU A 11 13.08 12.40 3.46
CA LEU A 11 12.02 13.34 3.83
C LEU A 11 12.38 14.76 3.41
N ARG A 12 13.59 15.23 3.72
CA ARG A 12 14.06 16.58 3.34
C ARG A 12 14.13 16.78 1.84
N ARG A 13 14.62 15.78 1.09
CA ARG A 13 14.65 15.82 -0.37
C ARG A 13 13.24 15.91 -0.94
N LEU A 14 12.31 15.12 -0.41
CA LEU A 14 10.93 15.07 -0.88
C LEU A 14 10.19 16.38 -0.56
N LEU A 15 10.39 16.96 0.64
CA LEU A 15 9.87 18.28 1.01
C LEU A 15 10.40 19.39 0.09
N SER A 16 11.63 19.28 -0.39
CA SER A 16 12.21 20.24 -1.34
C SER A 16 11.70 20.04 -2.76
N ALA A 17 11.39 18.79 -3.14
CA ALA A 17 10.89 18.44 -4.46
C ALA A 17 9.38 18.69 -4.62
N ALA A 18 8.59 18.53 -3.55
CA ALA A 18 7.14 18.59 -3.59
C ALA A 18 6.58 19.93 -4.12
N PRO A 19 7.04 21.11 -3.69
CA PRO A 19 6.52 22.39 -4.20
C PRO A 19 6.70 22.60 -5.71
N ASN A 20 7.71 21.94 -6.29
CA ASN A 20 8.08 22.02 -7.70
C ASN A 20 7.31 21.02 -8.58
N GLN A 21 6.57 20.07 -7.98
CA GLN A 21 5.76 19.12 -8.75
C GLN A 21 4.48 19.77 -9.26
N GLN A 22 4.14 19.47 -10.52
CA GLN A 22 2.90 19.94 -11.16
C GLN A 22 1.83 18.84 -11.23
N ASN A 23 2.24 17.58 -11.19
CA ASN A 23 1.33 16.44 -11.29
C ASN A 23 0.63 16.20 -9.95
N GLN A 24 -0.70 16.37 -9.92
CA GLN A 24 -1.52 16.25 -8.72
C GLN A 24 -1.48 14.84 -8.10
N SER A 25 -1.48 13.79 -8.92
CA SER A 25 -1.39 12.42 -8.41
C SER A 25 -0.06 12.15 -7.73
N LYS A 26 1.04 12.66 -8.29
CA LYS A 26 2.37 12.57 -7.66
C LYS A 26 2.44 13.39 -6.39
N LEU A 27 1.84 14.58 -6.36
CA LEU A 27 1.76 15.43 -5.17
C LEU A 27 0.99 14.73 -4.03
N MET A 28 -0.16 14.14 -4.32
CA MET A 28 -0.93 13.34 -3.35
C MET A 28 -0.10 12.18 -2.80
N HIS A 29 0.58 11.43 -3.68
CA HIS A 29 1.47 10.35 -3.28
C HIS A 29 2.62 10.85 -2.41
N TYR A 30 3.26 11.96 -2.77
CA TYR A 30 4.34 12.55 -1.98
C TYR A 30 3.87 12.96 -0.59
N VAL A 31 2.69 13.56 -0.44
CA VAL A 31 2.14 13.86 0.89
C VAL A 31 1.90 12.59 1.70
N ALA A 32 1.39 11.52 1.10
CA ALA A 32 1.22 10.24 1.77
C ALA A 32 2.57 9.67 2.25
N THR A 33 3.57 9.61 1.35
CA THR A 33 4.92 9.14 1.68
C THR A 33 5.61 10.02 2.72
N LEU A 34 5.41 11.34 2.70
CA LEU A 34 5.97 12.25 3.69
C LEU A 34 5.41 11.97 5.09
N ARG A 35 4.11 11.63 5.21
CA ARG A 35 3.50 11.26 6.50
C ARG A 35 4.07 9.95 7.03
N GLU A 36 4.18 8.94 6.17
CA GLU A 36 4.76 7.64 6.53
C GLU A 36 6.23 7.75 6.95
N GLN A 37 7.03 8.54 6.21
CA GLN A 37 8.43 8.77 6.58
C GLN A 37 8.57 9.54 7.90
N LEU A 38 7.64 10.44 8.22
CA LEU A 38 7.63 11.16 9.48
C LEU A 38 7.28 10.25 10.66
N GLU A 39 6.34 9.33 10.47
CA GLU A 39 5.99 8.29 11.44
C GLU A 39 7.19 7.39 11.71
N GLN A 40 7.82 6.86 10.66
CA GLN A 40 9.05 6.08 10.78
C GLN A 40 10.16 6.83 11.50
N LEU A 41 10.33 8.14 11.24
CA LEU A 41 11.33 8.96 11.93
C LEU A 41 11.04 9.16 13.42
N SER A 42 9.77 9.19 13.79
CA SER A 42 9.34 9.32 15.18
C SER A 42 9.48 8.00 15.96
N GLU A 43 9.36 6.88 15.26
CA GLU A 43 9.59 5.52 15.78
C GLU A 43 11.06 5.12 15.75
N ASP A 44 11.89 5.76 14.90
CA ASP A 44 13.31 5.50 14.77
C ASP A 44 14.02 5.89 16.08
N LYS A 45 14.29 4.88 16.91
CA LYS A 45 15.07 5.04 18.14
C LYS A 45 16.51 4.61 17.88
N THR A 46 17.43 5.40 18.41
CA THR A 46 18.83 4.97 18.52
C THR A 46 18.91 3.69 19.35
N PRO A 47 19.97 2.86 19.20
CA PRO A 47 20.12 1.63 19.98
C PRO A 47 20.08 1.84 21.51
N ASP A 48 20.34 3.07 21.98
CA ASP A 48 20.17 3.50 23.37
C ASP A 48 18.70 3.81 23.77
N GLY A 49 17.73 3.56 22.89
CA GLY A 49 16.32 3.84 23.11
C GLY A 49 15.94 5.32 23.07
N LEU A 50 16.89 6.21 22.76
CA LEU A 50 16.63 7.64 22.62
C LEU A 50 16.05 7.96 21.24
N PRO A 51 15.01 8.83 21.17
CA PRO A 51 14.48 9.31 19.90
C PRO A 51 15.58 9.94 19.05
N ARG A 52 15.73 9.48 17.81
CA ARG A 52 16.78 9.97 16.90
C ARG A 52 16.58 11.43 16.48
N VAL A 53 15.33 11.89 16.51
CA VAL A 53 14.92 13.28 16.22
C VAL A 53 14.14 13.84 17.39
N THR A 54 14.34 15.12 17.68
CA THR A 54 13.61 15.82 18.74
C THR A 54 12.14 16.04 18.33
N LYS A 55 11.24 16.04 19.31
CA LYS A 55 9.80 16.28 19.08
C LYS A 55 9.53 17.62 18.38
N ALA A 56 10.34 18.63 18.66
CA ALA A 56 10.29 19.92 17.96
C ALA A 56 10.57 19.79 16.45
N LYS A 57 11.53 18.94 16.06
CA LYS A 57 11.88 18.72 14.66
C LYS A 57 10.80 17.96 13.91
N VAL A 58 10.19 16.96 14.54
CA VAL A 58 9.03 16.23 14.00
C VAL A 58 7.87 17.20 13.74
N ASN A 59 7.61 18.12 14.68
CA ASN A 59 6.57 19.15 14.49
C ASN A 59 6.90 20.11 13.33
N GLU A 60 8.16 20.55 13.20
CA GLU A 60 8.58 21.40 12.08
C GLU A 60 8.33 20.72 10.72
N TYR A 61 8.54 19.40 10.63
CA TYR A 61 8.23 18.64 9.42
C TYR A 61 6.72 18.49 9.20
N TYR A 62 5.95 18.25 10.26
CA TYR A 62 4.50 18.19 10.19
C TYR A 62 3.90 19.45 9.57
N GLU A 63 4.29 20.63 10.06
CA GLU A 63 3.83 21.92 9.51
C GLU A 63 4.16 22.08 8.01
N LYS A 64 5.37 21.66 7.60
CA LYS A 64 5.78 21.72 6.18
C LYS A 64 4.93 20.79 5.31
N ILE A 65 4.57 19.61 5.82
CA ILE A 65 3.71 18.66 5.10
C ILE A 65 2.29 19.24 4.98
N GLU A 66 1.75 19.82 6.04
CA GLU A 66 0.43 20.46 6.03
C GLU A 66 0.37 21.66 5.06
N ALA A 67 1.44 22.44 4.95
CA ALA A 67 1.54 23.50 3.95
C ALA A 67 1.48 22.95 2.51
N VAL A 68 2.16 21.84 2.23
CA VAL A 68 2.10 21.17 0.92
C VAL A 68 0.70 20.60 0.67
N ALA A 69 0.08 19.98 1.67
CA ALA A 69 -1.28 19.44 1.57
C ALA A 69 -2.32 20.55 1.32
N SER A 70 -2.18 21.69 2.00
CA SER A 70 -3.03 22.86 1.81
C SER A 70 -2.93 23.42 0.40
N LYS A 71 -1.73 23.46 -0.18
CA LYS A 71 -1.53 23.86 -1.58
C LYS A 71 -2.25 22.93 -2.57
N ILE A 72 -2.22 21.61 -2.31
CA ILE A 72 -2.95 20.63 -3.13
C ILE A 72 -4.45 20.86 -2.99
N ALA A 73 -4.96 21.02 -1.76
CA ALA A 73 -6.37 21.30 -1.51
C ALA A 73 -6.84 22.57 -2.22
N ALA A 74 -6.08 23.66 -2.15
CA ALA A 74 -6.39 24.92 -2.84
C ALA A 74 -6.44 24.76 -4.37
N HIS A 75 -5.53 23.98 -4.96
CA HIS A 75 -5.51 23.74 -6.40
C HIS A 75 -6.70 22.86 -6.85
N VAL A 76 -7.09 21.88 -6.04
CA VAL A 76 -8.30 21.07 -6.26
C VAL A 76 -9.56 21.92 -6.15
N THR A 77 -9.60 22.89 -5.24
CA THR A 77 -10.73 23.83 -5.09
C THR A 77 -10.79 24.85 -6.24
N SER A 78 -9.66 25.31 -6.77
CA SER A 78 -9.64 26.28 -7.89
C SER A 78 -10.21 25.72 -9.20
N LEU A 79 -10.33 24.40 -9.35
CA LEU A 79 -10.98 23.73 -10.49
C LEU A 79 -12.48 23.46 -10.27
N LYS A 80 -13.09 24.00 -9.21
CA LYS A 80 -14.53 23.88 -8.94
C LYS A 80 -15.14 25.22 -8.50
N PRO A 81 -15.92 25.92 -9.34
CA PRO A 81 -17.11 26.56 -8.81
C PRO A 81 -18.16 25.46 -8.57
N HIS A 82 -18.84 25.54 -7.43
CA HIS A 82 -20.05 24.77 -7.10
C HIS A 82 -19.87 23.38 -6.46
N PHE A 83 -19.60 23.35 -5.17
CA PHE A 83 -20.30 22.41 -4.27
C PHE A 83 -20.91 23.20 -3.11
N SER A 84 -21.88 24.04 -3.45
CA SER A 84 -22.91 24.44 -2.50
C SER A 84 -24.19 23.70 -2.90
N THR A 85 -24.66 22.86 -1.99
CA THR A 85 -26.07 22.49 -1.78
C THR A 85 -26.86 21.87 -2.94
N ALA A 86 -27.29 20.62 -2.68
CA ALA A 86 -28.47 19.92 -3.20
C ALA A 86 -28.40 19.17 -4.55
N GLU A 87 -28.81 17.90 -4.43
CA GLU A 87 -29.50 17.02 -5.39
C GLU A 87 -28.70 16.07 -6.30
N LYS A 88 -28.75 14.80 -5.87
CA LYS A 88 -28.61 13.50 -6.55
C LYS A 88 -28.28 13.51 -8.07
N LYS A 89 -27.18 12.83 -8.43
CA LYS A 89 -27.19 11.57 -9.23
C LYS A 89 -25.78 10.96 -9.33
N ASN A 90 -25.74 9.64 -9.06
CA ASN A 90 -24.63 8.70 -9.20
C ASN A 90 -23.31 9.01 -8.47
N CYS A 91 -23.37 9.01 -7.14
CA CYS A 91 -22.21 8.84 -6.29
C CYS A 91 -21.76 7.38 -6.36
N VAL A 92 -20.62 7.09 -6.98
CA VAL A 92 -19.85 5.91 -6.57
C VAL A 92 -19.45 6.23 -5.15
N SER A 93 -20.23 5.66 -4.22
CA SER A 93 -20.20 6.00 -2.81
C SER A 93 -18.76 6.06 -2.30
N LEU A 94 -18.44 7.06 -1.50
CA LEU A 94 -17.17 7.15 -0.77
C LEU A 94 -16.88 5.84 0.00
N ASN A 95 -17.93 5.10 0.37
CA ASN A 95 -17.86 3.76 0.94
C ASN A 95 -17.22 2.73 0.00
N HIS A 96 -17.33 2.88 -1.32
CA HIS A 96 -16.72 2.01 -2.32
C HIS A 96 -15.20 2.24 -2.43
N LEU A 97 -14.76 3.49 -2.32
CA LEU A 97 -13.32 3.82 -2.23
C LEU A 97 -12.74 3.36 -0.90
N ILE A 98 -13.47 3.53 0.20
CA ILE A 98 -13.08 3.02 1.52
C ILE A 98 -13.05 1.49 1.55
N ALA A 99 -14.04 0.82 0.93
CA ALA A 99 -14.06 -0.64 0.81
C ALA A 99 -12.87 -1.17 -0.01
N MET A 100 -12.48 -0.46 -1.07
CA MET A 100 -11.30 -0.80 -1.87
C MET A 100 -10.00 -0.64 -1.07
N LEU A 101 -9.91 0.38 -0.21
CA LEU A 101 -8.76 0.59 0.69
C LEU A 101 -8.69 -0.46 1.80
N LEU A 102 -9.83 -0.93 2.32
CA LEU A 102 -9.86 -1.95 3.37
C LEU A 102 -9.65 -3.38 2.84
N TYR A 103 -10.06 -3.67 1.60
CA TYR A 103 -9.90 -5.01 1.02
C TYR A 103 -8.43 -5.40 0.78
N LEU A 104 -7.54 -4.42 0.65
CA LEU A 104 -6.11 -4.67 0.51
C LEU A 104 -5.41 -4.97 1.85
N SER A 105 -6.09 -4.79 2.99
CA SER A 105 -5.47 -4.83 4.32
C SER A 105 -5.79 -6.06 5.17
N THR A 106 -6.52 -7.05 4.65
CA THR A 106 -6.79 -8.32 5.37
C THR A 106 -6.63 -9.54 4.45
N SER A 107 -5.42 -9.77 3.95
CA SER A 107 -5.06 -11.11 3.46
C SER A 107 -3.82 -11.60 4.18
N SER A 108 -4.01 -11.90 5.47
CA SER A 108 -3.10 -12.74 6.24
C SER A 108 -3.93 -13.73 7.06
N LYS A 109 -4.23 -14.85 6.41
CA LYS A 109 -4.06 -16.24 6.87
C LYS A 109 -4.47 -16.67 8.31
N GLU A 110 -5.18 -17.83 8.30
CA GLU A 110 -5.22 -18.95 9.30
C GLU A 110 -6.37 -18.90 10.33
N GLN A 111 -7.41 -19.73 10.19
CA GLN A 111 -7.54 -21.15 10.59
C GLN A 111 -7.66 -21.34 12.12
N SER A 112 -8.88 -21.62 12.60
CA SER A 112 -9.10 -22.49 13.77
C SER A 112 -10.53 -23.06 13.81
N VAL A 113 -10.57 -24.38 13.66
CA VAL A 113 -11.54 -25.44 14.05
C VAL A 113 -12.73 -25.06 14.96
N ASP A 114 -13.95 -25.53 14.64
CA ASP A 114 -14.68 -26.56 15.42
C ASP A 114 -16.09 -26.94 14.85
N ALA A 115 -16.40 -28.24 14.95
CA ALA A 115 -17.69 -28.95 15.01
C ALA A 115 -18.76 -28.91 13.87
N GLY A 116 -18.82 -30.01 13.11
CA GLY A 116 -20.09 -30.76 12.89
C GLY A 116 -20.84 -30.59 11.55
N PRO A 117 -21.65 -31.58 11.13
CA PRO A 117 -21.57 -32.14 9.79
C PRO A 117 -22.61 -31.64 8.78
N SER A 118 -22.29 -31.91 7.50
CA SER A 118 -23.21 -32.02 6.37
C SER A 118 -23.88 -30.73 5.88
N LYS A 119 -23.27 -30.17 4.84
CA LYS A 119 -23.95 -29.95 3.55
C LYS A 119 -22.86 -29.90 2.49
N ALA A 120 -22.93 -30.84 1.53
CA ALA A 120 -22.03 -30.94 0.41
C ALA A 120 -21.95 -29.56 -0.28
N VAL A 121 -20.80 -28.90 -0.13
CA VAL A 121 -20.45 -27.72 -0.90
C VAL A 121 -20.44 -28.18 -2.35
N LYS A 122 -21.45 -27.75 -3.11
CA LYS A 122 -21.50 -27.95 -4.56
C LYS A 122 -20.35 -27.12 -5.12
N LEU A 123 -19.17 -27.73 -5.19
CA LEU A 123 -18.01 -27.17 -5.85
C LEU A 123 -18.40 -27.04 -7.32
N ASP A 124 -18.54 -25.79 -7.79
CA ASP A 124 -18.79 -25.48 -9.20
C ASP A 124 -17.80 -26.25 -10.06
N THR A 125 -18.30 -27.05 -11.00
CA THR A 125 -17.50 -27.88 -11.92
C THR A 125 -16.40 -27.05 -12.62
N ALA A 126 -16.68 -25.78 -12.89
CA ALA A 126 -15.73 -24.82 -13.46
C ALA A 126 -14.51 -24.53 -12.55
N ALA A 127 -14.69 -24.53 -11.23
CA ALA A 127 -13.58 -24.34 -10.29
C ALA A 127 -12.68 -25.58 -10.20
N LYS A 128 -13.27 -26.78 -10.32
CA LYS A 128 -12.54 -28.06 -10.36
C LYS A 128 -11.66 -28.14 -11.61
N GLU A 129 -12.20 -27.79 -12.77
CA GLU A 129 -11.44 -27.74 -14.03
C GLU A 129 -10.28 -26.74 -13.98
N HIS A 130 -10.48 -25.58 -13.36
CA HIS A 130 -9.42 -24.58 -13.21
C HIS A 130 -8.26 -25.08 -12.34
N ILE A 131 -8.57 -25.77 -11.23
CA ILE A 131 -7.59 -26.40 -10.36
C ILE A 131 -6.83 -27.52 -11.09
N ASP A 132 -7.53 -28.39 -11.81
CA ASP A 132 -6.91 -29.50 -12.56
C ASP A 132 -6.02 -29.02 -13.70
N LYS A 133 -6.39 -27.93 -14.39
CA LYS A 133 -5.56 -27.31 -15.42
C LYS A 133 -4.24 -26.78 -14.83
N HIS A 134 -4.31 -26.14 -13.66
CA HIS A 134 -3.11 -25.65 -12.97
C HIS A 134 -2.22 -26.80 -12.50
N ARG A 135 -2.81 -27.87 -11.97
CA ARG A 135 -2.08 -29.08 -11.56
C ARG A 135 -1.35 -29.74 -12.73
N LYS A 136 -2.05 -29.96 -13.86
CA LYS A 136 -1.45 -30.60 -15.04
C LYS A 136 -0.27 -29.82 -15.61
N ARG A 137 -0.34 -28.48 -15.64
CA ARG A 137 0.79 -27.64 -16.11
C ARG A 137 2.00 -27.73 -15.18
N GLN A 138 1.78 -27.90 -13.88
CA GLN A 138 2.87 -28.08 -12.91
C GLN A 138 3.54 -29.45 -13.05
N GLU A 139 2.76 -30.52 -13.33
CA GLU A 139 3.28 -31.86 -13.60
C GLU A 139 4.10 -31.89 -14.90
N ASP A 140 3.58 -31.31 -15.99
CA ASP A 140 4.21 -31.29 -17.33
C ASP A 140 5.55 -30.52 -17.33
N LEU A 141 5.62 -29.39 -16.61
CA LEU A 141 6.87 -28.63 -16.43
C LEU A 141 7.91 -29.37 -15.56
N THR A 142 7.46 -30.28 -14.70
CA THR A 142 8.36 -31.07 -13.84
C THR A 142 8.90 -32.28 -14.60
N ASP A 143 8.09 -32.92 -15.45
CA ASP A 143 8.54 -34.02 -16.32
C ASP A 143 9.58 -33.56 -17.35
N GLU A 144 9.47 -32.35 -17.93
CA GLU A 144 10.50 -31.84 -18.85
C GLU A 144 11.83 -31.50 -18.16
N MET A 145 11.84 -31.07 -16.89
CA MET A 145 13.09 -30.86 -16.15
C MET A 145 13.72 -32.17 -15.67
N VAL A 146 12.90 -33.19 -15.35
CA VAL A 146 13.41 -34.51 -14.91
C VAL A 146 13.97 -35.31 -16.10
N GLY A 147 13.49 -35.08 -17.33
CA GLY A 147 13.99 -35.74 -18.53
C GLY A 147 15.43 -35.38 -18.97
N LEU A 148 16.01 -34.29 -18.46
CA LEU A 148 17.38 -33.86 -18.80
C LEU A 148 18.46 -34.29 -17.79
N GLU A 149 18.07 -34.88 -16.66
CA GLU A 149 18.97 -35.20 -15.54
C GLU A 149 19.32 -36.70 -15.43
N THR A 150 18.76 -37.57 -16.30
CA THR A 150 19.16 -38.99 -16.39
C THR A 150 19.61 -39.37 -17.80
N THR A 151 20.71 -38.78 -18.26
CA THR A 151 21.59 -39.40 -19.28
C THR A 151 23.04 -39.20 -18.83
N GLN A 152 23.38 -39.70 -17.64
CA GLN A 152 24.77 -39.97 -17.28
C GLN A 152 24.82 -41.04 -16.17
N GLY A 153 25.02 -42.31 -16.56
CA GLY A 153 25.49 -43.35 -15.65
C GLY A 153 24.81 -44.71 -15.78
N ALA A 154 25.54 -45.63 -16.44
CA ALA A 154 25.37 -47.09 -16.55
C ALA A 154 24.36 -47.61 -17.59
#